data_AF-A0A093ZZ42-F1
#
_entry.id   AF-A0A093ZZ42-F1
#
_cell.length_a   1.000
_cell.length_b   1.000
_cell.length_c   1.000
_cell.angle_alpha   90.00
_cell.angle_beta   90.00
_cell.angle_gamma   90.00
#
_symmetry.space_group_name_H-M   'P 1'
#
loop_
_entity.id
_entity.type
_entity.pdbx_description
1 polymer ?
#
loop_
_entity_poly.entity_id
_entity_poly.type
_entity_poly.pdbx_seq_one_letter_code
_entity_poly.pdbx_strand_id
1 'polypeptide(L)'
;MFIKNLRRKWSSKPASQQSGSTVSGGFTPQLYLALYARLKYPDTYHYALHVSSPEGVSSPAINTMKYHCKNIITVTDGTVSIPWVYEAVKVDPDSDPRIVVRILLGDVNRIDQVDSLLESVPVGEGSKEDFNCVSWVRDALLQLHQAEVIIRGDISDWESVERTALAYVNEKKQQGRFESGWLDHGTPATEPSQPSSKPTTIMPFSRLITIALLGLIAIASIPCIMILHIRVGTFDLIEAITQKAPHLLLGGPAVLRTVYSHFGPLDAQLTPLIPFFWPVVTGATPELSLFGVYMGGQLLSCLAIVVIEGERIGNAWGPIGFPTIWATSWIFIPFGFVQPVHNLIHVLFSRLGRTVGQVDANAISVNAKRMALLPVSLALGFIIPSVVVCLPSPEVLSYHSRQGFLGSWQFFAISTAVWQFILTRLISDNTINRLLGIGESPQRKAAKALRNTYRFVLVVTGFSHSLILDVVLYHAFIQSYSPSTVDPLHPLLVFQPISPFSNEKLEAFERGILSLLQYDTYFAGASSLTWALYLYSSARPDTTFASLVGKATLFTVLFGPCGAALAVMKERDEAVFADSEKNDAPKKQN
;
A
#
# COMPACT_ATOMS: atom_id res chain seq x y z
N MET A 1 7.56 4.58 0.36
CA MET A 1 8.67 4.31 1.32
C MET A 1 9.81 3.69 0.52
N PHE A 2 10.57 4.51 -0.20
CA PHE A 2 11.80 5.15 0.28
C PHE A 2 12.78 4.13 0.89
N ILE A 3 13.72 3.73 0.02
CA ILE A 3 15.11 3.37 0.25
C ILE A 3 15.33 2.58 1.55
N LYS A 4 15.36 1.25 1.45
CA LYS A 4 16.03 0.40 2.44
C LYS A 4 17.00 -0.44 1.65
N ASN A 5 18.29 -0.25 1.95
CA ASN A 5 19.48 -0.99 1.53
C ASN A 5 20.44 -0.22 0.61
N LEU A 6 21.13 0.77 1.18
CA LEU A 6 22.56 0.96 0.92
C LEU A 6 23.29 0.26 2.07
N ARG A 7 23.78 -0.97 1.87
CA ARG A 7 24.59 -1.67 2.89
C ARG A 7 26.00 -1.07 2.89
N ARG A 8 26.31 -0.24 3.89
CA ARG A 8 27.69 0.16 4.19
C ARG A 8 28.45 -1.06 4.75
N LYS A 9 29.43 -1.60 4.02
CA LYS A 9 30.46 -2.48 4.61
C LYS A 9 31.40 -1.62 5.46
N TRP A 10 31.46 -1.88 6.76
CA TRP A 10 32.54 -1.38 7.61
C TRP A 10 33.79 -2.25 7.40
N SER A 11 34.90 -1.59 7.09
CA SER A 11 36.24 -2.16 7.22
C SER A 11 36.67 -2.00 8.68
N SER A 12 36.92 -3.11 9.35
CA SER A 12 37.61 -3.16 10.64
C SER A 12 39.05 -2.69 10.46
N LYS A 13 39.45 -1.61 11.15
CA LYS A 13 40.86 -1.41 11.51
C LYS A 13 41.08 -1.84 12.97
N PRO A 14 42.23 -2.47 13.29
CA PRO A 14 42.46 -3.08 14.59
C PRO A 14 42.76 -2.01 15.65
N ALA A 15 42.32 -2.30 16.88
CA ALA A 15 42.66 -1.54 18.06
C ALA A 15 44.17 -1.53 18.29
N SER A 16 44.79 -0.35 18.27
CA SER A 16 46.09 -0.12 18.88
C SER A 16 45.89 0.73 20.13
N GLN A 17 46.17 0.13 21.29
CA GLN A 17 46.36 0.83 22.55
C GLN A 17 47.47 1.88 22.40
N GLN A 18 47.18 3.13 22.75
CA GLN A 18 48.20 4.05 23.25
C GLN A 18 47.62 4.87 24.39
N SER A 19 48.29 4.74 25.53
CA SER A 19 48.14 5.48 26.77
C SER A 19 48.49 6.97 26.59
N GLY A 20 47.78 7.85 27.29
CA GLY A 20 48.36 9.11 27.75
C GLY A 20 47.51 10.37 27.58
N SER A 21 47.40 11.10 28.70
CA SER A 21 47.00 12.50 28.85
C SER A 21 45.53 12.90 28.70
N THR A 22 44.93 13.16 29.86
CA THR A 22 43.76 14.02 30.09
C THR A 22 43.95 15.40 29.45
N VAL A 23 43.12 15.70 28.46
CA VAL A 23 42.73 17.07 28.09
C VAL A 23 41.21 17.14 28.20
N SER A 24 40.71 18.05 29.01
CA SER A 24 39.31 18.44 29.09
C SER A 24 38.84 18.99 27.74
N GLY A 25 38.33 18.13 26.86
CA GLY A 25 37.79 18.51 25.55
C GLY A 25 36.28 18.69 25.63
N GLY A 26 35.82 19.94 25.66
CA GLY A 26 34.41 20.24 25.38
C GLY A 26 34.05 19.73 23.98
N PHE A 27 32.93 19.04 23.86
CA PHE A 27 32.45 18.47 22.60
C PHE A 27 31.93 19.58 21.68
N THR A 28 32.72 19.98 20.69
CA THR A 28 32.35 21.03 19.72
C THR A 28 31.34 20.49 18.69
N PRO A 29 30.23 21.20 18.40
CA PRO A 29 29.30 20.83 17.33
C PRO A 29 29.99 20.82 15.96
N GLN A 30 29.54 19.96 15.07
CA GLN A 30 30.17 19.70 13.78
C GLN A 30 29.22 19.91 12.61
N LEU A 31 29.68 20.64 11.59
CA LEU A 31 28.98 20.88 10.33
C LEU A 31 29.34 19.82 9.30
N TYR A 32 28.34 19.27 8.64
CA TYR A 32 28.49 18.28 7.59
C TYR A 32 27.71 18.67 6.33
N LEU A 33 28.28 18.37 5.16
CA LEU A 33 27.53 18.25 3.92
C LEU A 33 26.95 16.83 3.82
N ALA A 34 25.63 16.72 3.73
CA ALA A 34 24.92 15.46 3.57
C ALA A 34 24.33 15.34 2.17
N LEU A 35 24.69 14.27 1.46
CA LEU A 35 24.18 13.97 0.13
C LEU A 35 23.15 12.84 0.20
N TYR A 36 21.94 13.13 -0.25
CA TYR A 36 20.80 12.22 -0.24
C TYR A 36 20.53 11.68 -1.64
N ALA A 37 20.23 10.39 -1.75
CA ALA A 37 19.87 9.76 -3.03
C ALA A 37 18.52 10.29 -3.54
N ARG A 38 18.46 10.68 -4.82
CA ARG A 38 17.22 11.04 -5.51
C ARG A 38 16.66 9.85 -6.28
N LEU A 39 15.44 9.43 -5.94
CA LEU A 39 14.79 8.25 -6.54
C LEU A 39 14.53 8.39 -8.05
N LYS A 40 14.23 9.61 -8.52
CA LYS A 40 13.89 9.88 -9.93
C LYS A 40 15.12 10.15 -10.81
N TYR A 41 16.25 10.50 -10.20
CA TYR A 41 17.46 10.95 -10.89
C TYR A 41 18.70 10.40 -10.15
N PRO A 42 19.05 9.11 -10.35
CA PRO A 42 20.01 8.36 -9.52
C PRO A 42 21.45 8.91 -9.56
N ASP A 43 21.77 9.70 -10.58
CA ASP A 43 23.08 10.35 -10.74
C ASP A 43 23.13 11.77 -10.16
N THR A 44 22.05 12.22 -9.52
CA THR A 44 21.97 13.52 -8.85
C THR A 44 21.63 13.34 -7.38
N TYR A 45 22.10 14.26 -6.54
CA TYR A 45 21.88 14.19 -5.09
C TYR A 45 21.00 15.36 -4.61
N HIS A 46 20.27 15.11 -3.54
CA HIS A 46 19.68 16.18 -2.75
C HIS A 46 20.68 16.61 -1.67
N TYR A 47 20.99 17.91 -1.63
CA TYR A 47 22.01 18.47 -0.76
C TYR A 47 21.34 19.02 0.50
N ALA A 48 21.96 18.80 1.65
CA ALA A 48 21.54 19.34 2.94
C ALA A 48 22.76 19.59 3.82
N LEU A 49 22.64 20.55 4.74
CA LEU A 49 23.60 20.77 5.81
C LEU A 49 23.12 20.06 7.07
N HIS A 50 24.01 19.34 7.73
CA HIS A 50 23.74 18.74 9.04
C HIS A 50 24.64 19.40 10.08
N VAL A 51 24.07 19.80 11.20
CA VAL A 51 24.85 20.19 12.38
C VAL A 51 24.58 19.20 13.50
N SER A 52 25.63 18.51 13.94
CA SER A 52 25.57 17.48 14.97
C SER A 52 26.33 17.93 16.21
N SER A 53 25.69 17.88 17.37
CA SER A 53 26.40 18.01 18.66
C SER A 53 26.81 16.63 19.18
N PRO A 54 28.04 16.42 19.67
CA PRO A 54 28.45 15.12 20.18
C PRO A 54 27.66 14.73 21.44
N GLU A 55 27.46 13.44 21.65
CA GLU A 55 26.73 12.90 22.81
C GLU A 55 27.44 13.23 24.13
N GLY A 56 26.71 13.84 25.06
CA GLY A 56 27.00 13.68 26.49
C GLY A 56 26.60 12.28 26.93
N VAL A 57 27.37 11.69 27.86
CA VAL A 57 27.33 10.28 28.30
C VAL A 57 26.00 9.83 28.95
N SER A 58 24.88 10.53 28.78
CA SER A 58 23.64 10.25 29.51
C SER A 58 22.32 10.71 28.84
N SER A 59 22.22 10.83 27.51
CA SER A 59 20.89 10.99 26.90
C SER A 59 20.76 10.43 25.46
N PRO A 60 19.71 9.64 25.14
CA PRO A 60 19.42 9.11 23.80
C PRO A 60 18.76 10.16 22.88
N ALA A 61 19.15 11.44 23.00
CA ALA A 61 18.52 12.52 22.27
C ALA A 61 19.07 12.65 20.84
N ILE A 62 18.18 12.81 19.86
CA ILE A 62 18.54 13.14 18.48
C ILE A 62 19.22 14.51 18.45
N ASN A 63 20.54 14.52 18.21
CA ASN A 63 21.38 15.71 18.32
C ASN A 63 21.82 16.30 16.96
N THR A 64 21.20 15.86 15.85
CA THR A 64 21.52 16.40 14.52
C THR A 64 20.35 17.22 13.98
N MET A 65 20.62 18.48 13.65
CA MET A 65 19.70 19.33 12.88
C MET A 65 20.05 19.23 11.40
N LYS A 66 19.03 19.06 10.54
CA LYS A 66 19.15 19.07 9.08
C LYS A 66 18.51 20.34 8.54
N TYR A 67 19.25 21.04 7.70
CA TYR A 67 18.83 22.25 6.99
C TYR A 67 18.87 22.00 5.49
N HIS A 68 17.76 22.26 4.80
CA HIS A 68 17.72 22.16 3.34
C HIS A 68 16.52 22.89 2.74
N CYS A 69 16.57 23.08 1.42
CA CYS A 69 15.42 23.50 0.62
C CYS A 69 14.80 22.33 -0.13
N LYS A 70 13.47 22.29 -0.26
CA LYS A 70 12.74 21.28 -1.03
C LYS A 70 11.57 21.90 -1.78
N ASN A 71 11.14 21.22 -2.84
CA ASN A 71 9.87 21.54 -3.50
C ASN A 71 8.71 20.89 -2.76
N ILE A 72 7.64 21.65 -2.52
CA ILE A 72 6.34 21.13 -2.06
C ILE A 72 5.30 21.33 -3.16
N ILE A 73 4.29 20.46 -3.23
CA ILE A 73 3.15 20.66 -4.13
C ILE A 73 2.06 21.37 -3.35
N THR A 74 1.70 22.57 -3.78
CA THR A 74 0.58 23.34 -3.23
C THR A 74 -0.53 23.44 -4.26
N VAL A 75 -1.77 23.23 -3.81
CA VAL A 75 -2.97 23.39 -4.63
C VAL A 75 -3.80 24.48 -3.98
N THR A 76 -3.86 25.65 -4.61
CA THR A 76 -4.64 26.81 -4.16
C THR A 76 -5.57 27.22 -5.29
N ASP A 77 -6.88 27.32 -5.01
CA ASP A 77 -7.91 27.75 -5.96
C ASP A 77 -7.87 27.02 -7.32
N GLY A 78 -7.64 25.70 -7.27
CA GLY A 78 -7.57 24.86 -8.48
C GLY A 78 -6.27 24.96 -9.29
N THR A 79 -5.30 25.76 -8.84
CA THR A 79 -3.98 25.90 -9.49
C THR A 79 -2.92 25.13 -8.71
N VAL A 80 -2.17 24.27 -9.41
CA VAL A 80 -1.03 23.53 -8.84
C VAL A 80 0.24 24.37 -8.96
N SER A 81 0.89 24.67 -7.84
CA SER A 81 2.21 25.30 -7.77
C SER A 81 3.21 24.39 -7.08
N ILE A 82 4.50 24.53 -7.42
CA ILE A 82 5.59 23.77 -6.83
C ILE A 82 6.63 24.74 -6.25
N PRO A 83 6.34 25.43 -5.13
CA PRO A 83 7.27 26.37 -4.53
C PRO A 83 8.43 25.64 -3.82
N TRP A 84 9.58 26.31 -3.79
CA TRP A 84 10.69 25.94 -2.92
C TRP A 84 10.41 26.43 -1.49
N VAL A 85 10.70 25.59 -0.51
CA VAL A 85 10.60 25.91 0.91
C VAL A 85 11.86 25.48 1.64
N TYR A 86 12.32 26.33 2.57
CA TYR A 86 13.34 25.98 3.55
C TYR A 86 12.74 25.15 4.69
N GLU A 87 13.49 24.16 5.18
CA GLU A 87 13.12 23.31 6.29
C GLU A 87 14.33 23.04 7.18
N ALA A 88 14.16 23.29 8.48
CA ALA A 88 15.06 22.88 9.55
C ALA A 88 14.38 21.80 10.40
N VAL A 89 14.97 20.61 10.48
CA VAL A 89 14.35 19.46 11.15
C VAL A 89 15.38 18.57 11.86
N LYS A 90 15.04 18.11 13.07
CA LYS A 90 15.88 17.14 13.80
C LYS A 90 15.84 15.79 13.11
N VAL A 91 17.00 15.21 12.82
CA VAL A 91 17.13 13.91 12.16
C VAL A 91 18.12 13.03 12.88
N ASP A 92 17.88 11.73 12.88
CA ASP A 92 18.89 10.73 13.20
C ASP A 92 19.57 10.28 11.88
N PRO A 93 20.83 10.67 11.64
CA PRO A 93 21.51 10.37 10.38
C PRO A 93 21.83 8.88 10.19
N ASP A 94 21.85 8.09 11.26
CA ASP A 94 22.08 6.63 11.17
C ASP A 94 20.79 5.89 10.81
N SER A 95 19.65 6.51 11.05
CA SER A 95 18.33 5.99 10.74
C SER A 95 17.77 6.45 9.37
N ASP A 96 18.35 7.45 8.68
CA ASP A 96 17.89 7.87 7.34
C ASP A 96 18.66 7.13 6.21
N PRO A 97 18.06 6.10 5.59
CA PRO A 97 18.71 5.26 4.59
C PRO A 97 18.93 5.97 3.25
N ARG A 98 18.40 7.19 3.07
CA ARG A 98 18.60 7.99 1.85
C ARG A 98 19.94 8.72 1.86
N ILE A 99 20.59 8.84 3.01
CA ILE A 99 21.90 9.48 3.13
C ILE A 99 22.96 8.58 2.49
N VAL A 100 23.53 9.04 1.37
CA VAL A 100 24.63 8.38 0.67
C VAL A 100 25.91 8.58 1.47
N VAL A 101 26.25 9.84 1.72
CA VAL A 101 27.42 10.25 2.52
C VAL A 101 27.11 11.45 3.40
N ARG A 102 27.89 11.57 4.48
CA ARG A 102 28.04 12.78 5.28
C ARG A 102 29.51 13.12 5.31
N ILE A 103 29.85 14.32 4.88
CA ILE A 103 31.22 14.79 4.77
C ILE A 103 31.39 15.88 5.81
N LEU A 104 32.32 15.69 6.74
CA LEU A 104 32.64 16.68 7.75
C LEU A 104 33.27 17.89 7.07
N LEU A 105 32.66 19.05 7.24
CA LEU A 105 33.15 20.32 6.72
C LEU A 105 33.96 21.08 7.77
N GLY A 106 33.55 21.00 9.04
CA GLY A 106 34.26 21.68 10.12
C GLY A 106 33.56 21.69 11.47
N ASP A 107 34.25 22.24 12.47
CA ASP A 107 33.74 22.46 13.83
C ASP A 107 33.12 23.86 13.96
N VAL A 108 32.00 23.98 14.67
CA VAL A 108 31.17 25.18 14.81
C VAL A 108 31.40 25.84 16.18
N ASN A 109 31.78 27.13 16.24
CA ASN A 109 31.88 27.89 17.52
C ASN A 109 30.56 28.50 17.97
N ARG A 110 29.74 28.97 17.03
CA ARG A 110 28.57 29.80 17.29
C ARG A 110 27.31 29.10 16.83
N ILE A 111 27.02 27.98 17.48
CA ILE A 111 25.86 27.12 17.19
C ILE A 111 24.53 27.88 17.31
N ASP A 112 24.47 28.86 18.22
CA ASP A 112 23.35 29.75 18.47
C ASP A 112 23.01 30.65 17.28
N GLN A 113 23.96 30.89 16.36
CA GLN A 113 23.77 31.74 15.18
C GLN A 113 23.42 30.93 13.93
N VAL A 114 23.60 29.61 13.94
CA VAL A 114 23.43 28.76 12.75
C VAL A 114 21.99 28.80 12.25
N ASP A 115 21.00 28.64 13.13
CA ASP A 115 19.58 28.60 12.75
C ASP A 115 19.14 29.88 12.03
N SER A 116 19.46 31.04 12.62
CA SER A 116 19.06 32.35 12.09
C SER A 116 19.79 32.70 10.79
N LEU A 117 21.08 32.35 10.67
CA LEU A 117 21.84 32.55 9.44
C LEU A 117 21.27 31.68 8.31
N LEU A 118 21.05 30.39 8.54
CA LEU A 118 20.53 29.48 7.52
C LEU A 118 19.08 29.79 7.11
N GLU A 119 18.24 30.24 8.05
CA GLU A 119 16.87 30.67 7.76
C GLU A 119 16.82 31.96 6.93
N SER A 120 17.83 32.83 7.06
CA SER A 120 17.91 34.08 6.30
C SER A 120 18.38 33.93 4.84
N VAL A 121 18.86 32.74 4.45
CA VAL A 121 19.28 32.47 3.07
C VAL A 121 18.04 32.52 2.16
N PRO A 122 18.01 33.40 1.14
CA PRO A 122 16.83 33.55 0.28
C PRO A 122 16.39 32.25 -0.38
N VAL A 123 15.07 32.00 -0.37
CA VAL A 123 14.45 30.84 -1.01
C VAL A 123 13.56 31.32 -2.15
N GLY A 124 13.99 31.06 -3.39
CA GLY A 124 13.09 31.18 -4.56
C GLY A 124 12.72 32.60 -5.01
N GLU A 125 13.44 33.65 -4.62
CA GLU A 125 13.30 34.99 -5.21
C GLU A 125 14.41 35.26 -6.26
N GLY A 126 14.01 35.48 -7.52
CA GLY A 126 14.91 35.79 -8.64
C GLY A 126 14.93 34.73 -9.75
N SER A 127 14.63 35.14 -10.99
CA SER A 127 14.53 34.38 -12.25
C SER A 127 14.45 32.84 -12.16
N LYS A 128 13.24 32.33 -12.43
CA LYS A 128 12.92 30.93 -12.73
C LYS A 128 13.86 30.38 -13.80
N GLU A 129 14.88 29.62 -13.38
CA GLU A 129 15.42 28.42 -14.04
C GLU A 129 16.58 27.77 -13.23
N ASP A 130 17.27 28.52 -12.35
CA ASP A 130 18.54 28.03 -11.74
C ASP A 130 18.50 27.67 -10.24
N PHE A 131 17.48 28.06 -9.47
CA PHE A 131 17.45 27.79 -8.02
C PHE A 131 17.15 26.32 -7.69
N ASN A 132 18.00 25.69 -6.87
CA ASN A 132 17.80 24.35 -6.36
C ASN A 132 18.53 24.12 -5.01
N CYS A 133 18.47 22.90 -4.46
CA CYS A 133 19.11 22.61 -3.17
C CYS A 133 20.64 22.80 -3.17
N VAL A 134 21.30 22.68 -4.32
CA VAL A 134 22.74 22.87 -4.47
C VAL A 134 23.09 24.35 -4.38
N SER A 135 22.39 25.20 -5.14
CA SER A 135 22.58 26.65 -5.09
C SER A 135 22.28 27.21 -3.70
N TRP A 136 21.24 26.71 -3.02
CA TRP A 136 20.95 27.10 -1.64
C TRP A 136 22.06 26.71 -0.67
N VAL A 137 22.62 25.48 -0.77
CA VAL A 137 23.74 25.07 0.11
C VAL A 137 24.99 25.89 -0.14
N ARG A 138 25.30 26.25 -1.40
CA ARG A 138 26.39 27.16 -1.73
C ARG A 138 26.22 28.50 -1.01
N ASP A 139 25.04 29.11 -1.14
CA ASP A 139 24.78 30.44 -0.57
C ASP A 139 24.74 30.38 0.98
N ALA A 140 24.23 29.29 1.54
CA ALA A 140 24.27 29.00 2.98
C ALA A 140 25.69 28.87 3.54
N LEU A 141 26.57 28.14 2.84
CA LEU A 141 27.98 28.01 3.26
C LEU A 141 28.73 29.34 3.15
N LEU A 142 28.46 30.13 2.10
CA LEU A 142 29.02 31.48 1.98
C LEU A 142 28.61 32.35 3.18
N GLN A 143 27.34 32.30 3.58
CA GLN A 143 26.85 33.08 4.70
C GLN A 143 27.45 32.63 6.04
N LEU A 144 27.57 31.31 6.27
CA LEU A 144 28.24 30.77 7.45
C LEU A 144 29.74 31.13 7.50
N HIS A 145 30.40 31.17 6.33
CA HIS A 145 31.80 31.58 6.21
C HIS A 145 31.99 33.07 6.53
N GLN A 146 31.19 33.95 5.92
CA GLN A 146 31.22 35.40 6.18
C GLN A 146 30.90 35.74 7.63
N ALA A 147 30.03 34.96 8.26
CA ALA A 147 29.70 35.09 9.66
C ALA A 147 30.76 34.48 10.59
N GLU A 148 31.84 33.87 10.09
CA GLU A 148 32.94 33.25 10.85
C GLU A 148 32.49 32.19 11.89
N VAL A 149 31.49 31.38 11.52
CA VAL A 149 30.85 30.38 12.41
C VAL A 149 31.65 29.07 12.53
N ILE A 150 32.61 28.84 11.61
CA ILE A 150 33.46 27.64 11.58
C ILE A 150 34.84 27.96 12.17
N ILE A 151 35.29 27.17 13.15
CA ILE A 151 36.60 27.33 13.81
C ILE A 151 37.68 26.50 13.11
N ARG A 152 37.30 25.30 12.66
CA ARG A 152 38.22 24.32 12.06
C ARG A 152 37.55 23.75 10.83
N GLY A 153 38.22 23.82 9.69
CA GLY A 153 37.66 23.44 8.39
C GLY A 153 37.67 24.62 7.43
N ASP A 154 37.45 24.34 6.15
CA ASP A 154 37.37 25.34 5.10
C ASP A 154 36.12 25.10 4.26
N ILE A 155 35.24 26.10 4.26
CA ILE A 155 33.98 26.12 3.49
C ILE A 155 33.93 27.31 2.53
N SER A 156 35.04 28.02 2.35
CA SER A 156 35.12 29.24 1.54
C SER A 156 35.01 28.97 0.03
N ASP A 157 35.56 27.84 -0.42
CA ASP A 157 35.52 27.40 -1.82
C ASP A 157 34.46 26.31 -2.02
N TRP A 158 33.25 26.74 -2.41
CA TRP A 158 32.16 25.84 -2.74
C TRP A 158 32.53 24.81 -3.82
N GLU A 159 33.25 25.22 -4.87
CA GLU A 159 33.59 24.34 -5.98
C GLU A 159 34.54 23.23 -5.53
N SER A 160 35.48 23.54 -4.65
CA SER A 160 36.35 22.54 -4.02
C SER A 160 35.58 21.60 -3.10
N VAL A 161 34.69 22.12 -2.26
CA VAL A 161 33.83 21.33 -1.37
C VAL A 161 32.96 20.35 -2.16
N GLU A 162 32.25 20.84 -3.18
CA GLU A 162 31.37 20.03 -4.01
C GLU A 162 32.14 18.97 -4.81
N ARG A 163 33.23 19.37 -5.46
CA ARG A 163 34.07 18.44 -6.24
C ARG A 163 34.62 17.33 -5.37
N THR A 164 35.13 17.67 -4.19
CA THR A 164 35.66 16.69 -3.23
C THR A 164 34.56 15.76 -2.73
N ALA A 165 33.38 16.29 -2.45
CA ALA A 165 32.23 15.51 -2.01
C ALA A 165 31.78 14.50 -3.08
N LEU A 166 31.61 14.95 -4.31
CA LEU A 166 31.22 14.10 -5.44
C LEU A 166 32.31 13.09 -5.78
N ALA A 167 33.59 13.47 -5.75
CA ALA A 167 34.72 12.56 -5.94
C ALA A 167 34.70 11.44 -4.89
N TYR A 168 34.49 11.77 -3.62
CA TYR A 168 34.38 10.79 -2.55
C TYR A 168 33.18 9.85 -2.77
N VAL A 169 32.01 10.37 -3.16
CA VAL A 169 30.86 9.52 -3.48
C VAL A 169 31.17 8.58 -4.63
N ASN A 170 31.78 9.07 -5.71
CA ASN A 170 32.12 8.26 -6.87
C ASN A 170 33.17 7.19 -6.54
N GLU A 171 34.19 7.51 -5.76
CA GLU A 171 35.16 6.54 -5.24
C GLU A 171 34.45 5.44 -4.43
N LYS A 172 33.52 5.82 -3.55
CA LYS A 172 32.73 4.86 -2.75
C LYS A 172 31.73 4.05 -3.59
N LYS A 173 31.18 4.62 -4.68
CA LYS A 173 30.40 3.86 -5.67
C LYS A 173 31.25 2.80 -6.35
N GLN A 174 32.46 3.15 -6.82
CA GLN A 174 33.40 2.20 -7.45
C GLN A 174 33.83 1.08 -6.49
N GLN A 175 33.93 1.38 -5.19
CA GLN A 175 34.22 0.39 -4.14
C GLN A 175 33.00 -0.51 -3.78
N GLY A 176 31.88 -0.39 -4.48
CA GLY A 176 30.66 -1.16 -4.20
C GLY A 176 30.02 -0.83 -2.85
N ARG A 177 30.36 0.31 -2.23
CA ARG A 177 29.76 0.74 -0.95
C ARG A 177 28.27 1.07 -1.10
N PHE A 178 27.86 1.37 -2.32
CA PHE A 178 26.52 1.78 -2.70
C PHE A 178 26.01 0.88 -3.83
N GLU A 179 25.83 -0.42 -3.57
CA GLU A 179 25.26 -1.34 -4.56
C GLU A 179 23.82 -0.90 -4.93
N SER A 180 23.67 -0.38 -6.15
CA SER A 180 22.42 -0.48 -6.91
C SER A 180 22.40 -1.87 -7.54
N GLY A 181 21.41 -2.69 -7.23
CA GLY A 181 21.29 -4.05 -7.77
C GLY A 181 20.94 -4.10 -9.26
N TRP A 182 21.82 -3.58 -10.12
CA TRP A 182 21.83 -3.70 -11.58
C TRP A 182 23.25 -3.49 -12.10
N LEU A 183 23.96 -4.56 -12.47
CA LEU A 183 25.01 -4.54 -13.48
C LEU A 183 25.01 -5.87 -14.25
N ASP A 184 24.73 -5.76 -15.56
CA ASP A 184 25.15 -6.70 -16.59
C ASP A 184 26.68 -6.80 -16.57
N HIS A 185 27.21 -8.01 -16.36
CA HIS A 185 28.63 -8.26 -16.58
C HIS A 185 28.85 -8.59 -18.06
N GLY A 186 29.23 -7.58 -18.83
CA GLY A 186 30.08 -7.75 -20.00
C GLY A 186 31.46 -8.24 -19.56
N THR A 187 31.88 -9.37 -20.10
CA THR A 187 33.15 -10.07 -19.85
C THR A 187 34.36 -9.23 -20.29
N PRO A 188 35.54 -9.45 -19.68
CA PRO A 188 36.68 -9.83 -20.51
C PRO A 188 37.26 -11.19 -20.11
N ALA A 189 37.81 -11.85 -21.12
CA ALA A 189 38.22 -13.24 -21.18
C ALA A 189 39.23 -13.69 -20.12
N THR A 190 39.02 -14.92 -19.62
CA THR A 190 40.06 -15.94 -19.43
C THR A 190 39.45 -17.33 -19.69
N GLU A 191 40.29 -18.20 -20.22
CA GLU A 191 40.09 -19.47 -20.97
C GLU A 191 39.19 -20.60 -20.39
N PRO A 192 38.86 -21.62 -21.22
CA PRO A 192 37.59 -22.33 -21.15
C PRO A 192 37.62 -23.55 -20.23
N SER A 193 36.56 -23.69 -19.42
CA SER A 193 36.12 -24.99 -18.91
C SER A 193 34.64 -25.20 -19.24
N GLN A 194 34.33 -26.45 -19.54
CA GLN A 194 33.19 -26.95 -20.32
C GLN A 194 31.78 -26.44 -19.92
N PRO A 195 30.83 -26.39 -20.87
CA PRO A 195 29.53 -25.78 -20.66
C PRO A 195 28.61 -26.72 -19.85
N SER A 196 28.31 -26.34 -18.60
CA SER A 196 27.07 -26.77 -17.95
C SER A 196 25.97 -25.77 -18.32
N SER A 197 25.02 -26.20 -19.15
CA SER A 197 23.83 -25.46 -19.53
C SER A 197 22.98 -25.13 -18.29
N LYS A 198 23.05 -23.90 -17.78
CA LYS A 198 21.98 -23.35 -16.93
C LYS A 198 20.95 -22.69 -17.85
N PRO A 199 19.68 -23.11 -17.84
CA PRO A 199 18.65 -22.43 -18.59
C PRO A 199 18.42 -21.05 -17.98
N THR A 200 18.52 -20.01 -18.79
CA THR A 200 18.12 -18.65 -18.43
C THR A 200 16.60 -18.63 -18.28
N THR A 201 16.10 -18.83 -17.06
CA THR A 201 14.66 -18.84 -16.79
C THR A 201 14.11 -17.43 -16.94
N ILE A 202 13.55 -17.12 -18.12
CA ILE A 202 12.81 -15.87 -18.36
C ILE A 202 11.53 -15.94 -17.53
N MET A 203 11.43 -15.09 -16.50
CA MET A 203 10.21 -15.00 -15.70
C MET A 203 9.03 -14.52 -16.57
N PRO A 204 7.84 -15.12 -16.44
CA PRO A 204 6.67 -14.76 -17.24
C PRO A 204 6.12 -13.35 -16.92
N PHE A 205 6.35 -12.84 -15.70
CA PHE A 205 5.98 -11.48 -15.30
C PHE A 205 7.21 -10.70 -14.86
N SER A 206 7.66 -9.76 -15.69
CA SER A 206 8.64 -8.79 -15.23
C SER A 206 7.99 -7.81 -14.27
N ARG A 207 8.74 -7.36 -13.27
CA ARG A 207 8.29 -6.34 -12.31
C ARG A 207 7.86 -5.06 -13.02
N LEU A 208 8.57 -4.67 -14.08
CA LEU A 208 8.28 -3.46 -14.87
C LEU A 208 6.94 -3.59 -15.60
N ILE A 209 6.69 -4.73 -16.24
CA ILE A 209 5.40 -5.00 -16.91
C ILE A 209 4.26 -4.97 -15.89
N THR A 210 4.47 -5.56 -14.71
CA THR A 210 3.48 -5.57 -13.63
C THR A 210 3.16 -4.15 -13.15
N ILE A 211 4.18 -3.32 -12.94
CA ILE A 211 4.02 -1.90 -12.57
C ILE A 211 3.22 -1.14 -13.64
N ALA A 212 3.59 -1.30 -14.91
CA ALA A 212 2.90 -0.64 -16.02
C ALA A 212 1.43 -1.08 -16.09
N LEU A 213 1.16 -2.39 -15.98
CA LEU A 213 -0.19 -2.93 -16.03
C LEU A 213 -1.04 -2.45 -14.86
N LEU A 214 -0.53 -2.49 -13.62
CA LEU A 214 -1.26 -1.97 -12.45
C LEU A 214 -1.52 -0.47 -12.54
N GLY A 215 -0.56 0.31 -13.07
CA GLY A 215 -0.74 1.74 -13.34
C GLY A 215 -1.82 2.00 -14.39
N LEU A 216 -1.84 1.23 -15.48
CA LEU A 216 -2.87 1.32 -16.51
C LEU A 216 -4.24 0.95 -15.97
N ILE A 217 -4.36 -0.12 -15.17
CA ILE A 217 -5.62 -0.51 -14.52
C ILE A 217 -6.13 0.61 -13.60
N ALA A 218 -5.25 1.22 -12.80
CA ALA A 218 -5.61 2.35 -11.93
C ALA A 218 -6.12 3.55 -12.73
N ILE A 219 -5.41 3.95 -13.78
CA ILE A 219 -5.78 5.08 -14.64
C ILE A 219 -7.09 4.80 -15.38
N ALA A 220 -7.25 3.60 -15.93
CA ALA A 220 -8.45 3.20 -16.68
C ALA A 220 -9.71 3.06 -15.80
N SER A 221 -9.55 2.86 -14.49
CA SER A 221 -10.69 2.84 -13.56
C SER A 221 -11.39 4.20 -13.45
N ILE A 222 -10.66 5.31 -13.58
CA ILE A 222 -11.20 6.68 -13.47
C ILE A 222 -12.30 6.95 -14.52
N PRO A 223 -12.07 6.75 -15.83
CA PRO A 223 -13.11 7.00 -16.82
C PRO A 223 -14.30 6.05 -16.68
N CYS A 224 -14.08 4.79 -16.28
CA CYS A 224 -15.16 3.79 -16.18
C CYS A 224 -16.03 3.97 -14.93
N ILE A 225 -15.44 4.37 -13.80
CA ILE A 225 -16.13 4.48 -12.52
C ILE A 225 -16.63 5.91 -12.28
N MET A 226 -15.78 6.92 -12.49
CA MET A 226 -16.13 8.31 -12.16
C MET A 226 -16.72 9.06 -13.36
N ILE A 227 -15.98 9.15 -14.46
CA ILE A 227 -16.38 10.01 -15.60
C ILE A 227 -17.65 9.47 -16.25
N LEU A 228 -17.77 8.14 -16.44
CA LEU A 228 -18.96 7.52 -17.00
C LEU A 228 -20.20 7.88 -16.18
N HIS A 229 -20.18 7.71 -14.87
CA HIS A 229 -21.37 7.88 -14.01
C HIS A 229 -21.76 9.34 -13.80
N ILE A 230 -20.79 10.27 -13.90
CA ILE A 230 -21.10 11.70 -14.09
C ILE A 230 -21.78 11.92 -15.44
N ARG A 231 -21.22 11.35 -16.52
CA ARG A 231 -21.71 11.56 -17.88
C ARG A 231 -23.13 11.03 -18.08
N VAL A 232 -23.44 9.84 -17.58
CA VAL A 232 -24.78 9.23 -17.71
C VAL A 232 -25.79 9.75 -16.67
N GLY A 233 -25.35 10.62 -15.74
CA GLY A 233 -26.23 11.31 -14.80
C GLY A 233 -26.57 10.53 -13.52
N THR A 234 -25.82 9.48 -13.18
CA THR A 234 -26.09 8.66 -11.99
C THR A 234 -26.05 9.49 -10.70
N PHE A 235 -25.02 10.32 -10.54
CA PHE A 235 -24.87 11.15 -9.35
C PHE A 235 -25.93 12.25 -9.27
N ASP A 236 -26.32 12.84 -10.40
CA ASP A 236 -27.40 13.83 -10.48
C ASP A 236 -28.74 13.23 -10.01
N LEU A 237 -29.03 11.99 -10.40
CA LEU A 237 -30.25 11.29 -10.00
C LEU A 237 -30.25 10.93 -8.50
N ILE A 238 -29.11 10.52 -7.94
CA ILE A 238 -28.98 10.28 -6.50
C ILE A 238 -29.15 11.59 -5.72
N GLU A 239 -28.51 12.67 -6.18
CA GLU A 239 -28.60 14.00 -5.57
C GLU A 239 -30.04 14.51 -5.55
N ALA A 240 -30.80 14.28 -6.63
CA ALA A 240 -32.21 14.67 -6.72
C ALA A 240 -33.07 14.02 -5.62
N ILE A 241 -32.77 12.80 -5.18
CA ILE A 241 -33.48 12.11 -4.09
C ILE A 241 -33.16 12.78 -2.74
N THR A 242 -31.90 13.15 -2.53
CA THR A 242 -31.48 13.90 -1.33
C THR A 242 -32.03 15.32 -1.28
N GLN A 243 -32.44 15.91 -2.40
CA GLN A 243 -32.89 17.31 -2.45
C GLN A 243 -34.42 17.49 -2.55
N LYS A 244 -35.17 16.57 -3.19
CA LYS A 244 -36.61 16.72 -3.40
C LYS A 244 -37.41 16.00 -2.31
N ALA A 245 -38.21 16.76 -1.57
CA ALA A 245 -39.17 16.21 -0.62
C ALA A 245 -40.39 15.61 -1.36
N PRO A 246 -40.95 14.47 -0.90
CA PRO A 246 -40.48 13.64 0.21
C PRO A 246 -39.24 12.81 -0.20
N HIS A 247 -38.23 12.75 0.68
CA HIS A 247 -36.98 11.99 0.48
C HIS A 247 -37.23 10.48 0.59
N LEU A 248 -38.05 9.92 -0.31
CA LEU A 248 -38.41 8.51 -0.29
C LEU A 248 -37.27 7.68 -0.87
N LEU A 249 -36.91 6.64 -0.14
CA LEU A 249 -35.96 5.64 -0.59
C LEU A 249 -36.66 4.63 -1.52
N LEU A 250 -35.89 4.07 -2.44
CA LEU A 250 -36.40 3.09 -3.40
C LEU A 250 -37.05 1.88 -2.72
N GLY A 251 -38.14 1.37 -3.29
CA GLY A 251 -38.73 0.09 -2.90
C GLY A 251 -39.61 0.15 -1.65
N GLY A 252 -40.05 1.32 -1.20
CA GLY A 252 -41.03 1.43 -0.11
C GLY A 252 -41.32 2.85 0.37
N PRO A 253 -42.12 3.00 1.43
CA PRO A 253 -42.49 4.30 2.02
C PRO A 253 -41.37 4.89 2.92
N ALA A 254 -40.15 4.36 2.85
CA ALA A 254 -39.08 4.72 3.77
C ALA A 254 -38.56 6.13 3.50
N VAL A 255 -38.60 7.00 4.53
CA VAL A 255 -38.02 8.34 4.45
C VAL A 255 -36.53 8.26 4.78
N LEU A 256 -35.70 8.91 3.95
CA LEU A 256 -34.26 9.03 4.16
C LEU A 256 -33.97 9.72 5.50
N ARG A 257 -33.17 9.04 6.31
CA ARG A 257 -32.59 9.59 7.53
C ARG A 257 -31.38 10.45 7.18
N THR A 258 -31.33 11.65 7.76
CA THR A 258 -30.22 12.61 7.58
C THR A 258 -29.39 12.83 8.85
N VAL A 259 -29.85 12.33 10.00
CA VAL A 259 -29.15 12.48 11.30
C VAL A 259 -28.87 11.10 11.89
N TYR A 260 -27.61 10.66 11.86
CA TYR A 260 -27.18 9.34 12.35
C TYR A 260 -26.51 9.42 13.71
N SER A 261 -25.54 10.32 13.87
CA SER A 261 -24.69 10.43 15.06
C SER A 261 -24.78 11.78 15.78
N HIS A 262 -25.53 12.75 15.24
CA HIS A 262 -25.53 14.15 15.67
C HIS A 262 -24.17 14.85 15.51
N PHE A 263 -23.27 14.28 14.69
CA PHE A 263 -22.01 14.90 14.32
C PHE A 263 -22.08 15.31 12.85
N GLY A 264 -22.36 16.59 12.61
CA GLY A 264 -22.70 17.14 11.29
C GLY A 264 -21.84 16.64 10.12
N PRO A 265 -20.49 16.65 10.22
CA PRO A 265 -19.64 16.16 9.13
C PRO A 265 -19.83 14.67 8.80
N LEU A 266 -20.06 13.82 9.80
CA LEU A 266 -20.31 12.39 9.60
C LEU A 266 -21.70 12.16 9.02
N ASP A 267 -22.70 12.87 9.52
CA ASP A 267 -24.08 12.79 9.03
C ASP A 267 -24.19 13.27 7.57
N ALA A 268 -23.47 14.34 7.21
CA ALA A 268 -23.38 14.84 5.85
C ALA A 268 -22.73 13.83 4.88
N GLN A 269 -21.78 13.03 5.36
CA GLN A 269 -21.16 11.96 4.57
C GLN A 269 -22.07 10.74 4.41
N LEU A 270 -22.77 10.32 5.48
CA LEU A 270 -23.63 9.14 5.44
C LEU A 270 -24.90 9.37 4.62
N THR A 271 -25.45 10.58 4.65
CA THR A 271 -26.70 10.94 3.96
C THR A 271 -26.72 10.55 2.47
N PRO A 272 -25.71 10.86 1.63
CA PRO A 272 -25.68 10.44 0.22
C PRO A 272 -25.31 8.96 0.02
N LEU A 273 -24.61 8.32 0.96
CA LEU A 273 -24.25 6.88 0.86
C LEU A 273 -25.46 5.96 1.05
N ILE A 274 -26.47 6.41 1.80
CA ILE A 274 -27.65 5.62 2.11
C ILE A 274 -28.53 5.38 0.88
N PRO A 275 -28.97 6.38 0.09
CA PRO A 275 -29.71 6.12 -1.13
C PRO A 275 -28.88 5.37 -2.18
N PHE A 276 -27.54 5.45 -2.13
CA PHE A 276 -26.66 4.64 -2.98
C PHE A 276 -26.69 3.16 -2.61
N PHE A 277 -26.50 2.79 -1.33
CA PHE A 277 -26.44 1.38 -0.93
C PHE A 277 -27.80 0.76 -0.59
N TRP A 278 -28.84 1.58 -0.37
CA TRP A 278 -30.19 1.10 -0.10
C TRP A 278 -30.72 0.10 -1.15
N PRO A 279 -30.71 0.40 -2.46
CA PRO A 279 -31.20 -0.54 -3.47
C PRO A 279 -30.32 -1.80 -3.62
N VAL A 280 -29.08 -1.78 -3.10
CA VAL A 280 -28.17 -2.93 -3.08
C VAL A 280 -28.61 -3.97 -2.05
N VAL A 281 -29.23 -3.54 -0.96
CA VAL A 281 -29.53 -4.43 0.16
C VAL A 281 -30.99 -4.84 0.21
N THR A 282 -31.90 -4.06 -0.40
CA THR A 282 -33.35 -4.24 -0.26
C THR A 282 -33.96 -5.36 -1.10
N GLY A 283 -33.30 -5.79 -2.18
CA GLY A 283 -33.90 -6.71 -3.15
C GLY A 283 -34.89 -6.04 -4.10
N ALA A 284 -35.12 -4.73 -4.00
CA ALA A 284 -36.05 -4.00 -4.88
C ALA A 284 -35.59 -3.99 -6.35
N THR A 285 -34.29 -4.09 -6.58
CA THR A 285 -33.67 -4.26 -7.89
C THR A 285 -32.86 -5.55 -7.86
N PRO A 286 -33.44 -6.68 -8.30
CA PRO A 286 -32.85 -8.01 -8.11
C PRO A 286 -31.44 -8.14 -8.66
N GLU A 287 -31.17 -7.62 -9.86
CA GLU A 287 -29.87 -7.65 -10.51
C GLU A 287 -28.79 -6.90 -9.69
N LEU A 288 -29.15 -5.75 -9.13
CA LEU A 288 -28.26 -4.95 -8.29
C LEU A 288 -28.01 -5.63 -6.95
N SER A 289 -29.05 -6.18 -6.33
CA SER A 289 -28.91 -6.88 -5.05
C SER A 289 -28.08 -8.17 -5.18
N LEU A 290 -28.30 -8.96 -6.24
CA LEU A 290 -27.49 -10.15 -6.52
C LEU A 290 -26.02 -9.80 -6.78
N PHE A 291 -25.78 -8.76 -7.60
CA PHE A 291 -24.43 -8.28 -7.82
C PHE A 291 -23.79 -7.77 -6.51
N GLY A 292 -24.56 -7.09 -5.66
CA GLY A 292 -24.12 -6.64 -4.34
C GLY A 292 -23.65 -7.77 -3.42
N VAL A 293 -24.37 -8.90 -3.39
CA VAL A 293 -23.96 -10.10 -2.63
C VAL A 293 -22.68 -10.71 -3.21
N TYR A 294 -22.60 -10.83 -4.54
CA TYR A 294 -21.38 -11.28 -5.23
C TYR A 294 -20.18 -10.37 -4.90
N MET A 295 -20.36 -9.05 -5.01
CA MET A 295 -19.35 -8.05 -4.70
C MET A 295 -18.92 -8.14 -3.23
N GLY A 296 -19.85 -8.34 -2.29
CA GLY A 296 -19.53 -8.50 -0.87
C GLY A 296 -18.55 -9.65 -0.61
N GLY A 297 -18.70 -10.76 -1.33
CA GLY A 297 -17.74 -11.87 -1.32
C GLY A 297 -16.36 -11.52 -1.88
N GLN A 298 -16.31 -10.77 -2.98
CA GLN A 298 -15.06 -10.30 -3.59
C GLN A 298 -14.35 -9.25 -2.70
N LEU A 299 -15.12 -8.34 -2.11
CA LEU A 299 -14.65 -7.32 -1.18
C LEU A 299 -14.06 -7.94 0.08
N LEU A 300 -14.68 -9.00 0.63
CA LEU A 300 -14.14 -9.77 1.75
C LEU A 300 -12.76 -10.35 1.44
N SER A 301 -12.58 -10.91 0.23
CA SER A 301 -11.28 -11.44 -0.20
C SER A 301 -10.21 -10.35 -0.26
N CYS A 302 -10.52 -9.19 -0.84
CA CYS A 302 -9.58 -8.06 -0.86
C CYS A 302 -9.32 -7.49 0.54
N LEU A 303 -10.33 -7.39 1.41
CA LEU A 303 -10.15 -6.96 2.80
C LEU A 303 -9.18 -7.89 3.53
N ALA A 304 -9.33 -9.21 3.36
CA ALA A 304 -8.40 -10.18 3.91
C ALA A 304 -6.98 -10.01 3.35
N ILE A 305 -6.82 -9.81 2.03
CA ILE A 305 -5.51 -9.53 1.41
C ILE A 305 -4.85 -8.30 2.05
N VAL A 306 -5.57 -7.18 2.13
CA VAL A 306 -5.04 -5.92 2.68
C VAL A 306 -4.62 -6.11 4.15
N VAL A 307 -5.47 -6.75 4.97
CA VAL A 307 -5.15 -6.99 6.38
C VAL A 307 -3.96 -7.95 6.55
N ILE A 308 -3.93 -9.05 5.79
CA ILE A 308 -2.83 -10.01 5.84
C ILE A 308 -1.51 -9.34 5.43
N GLU A 309 -1.51 -8.62 4.30
CA GLU A 309 -0.31 -7.91 3.84
C GLU A 309 0.13 -6.82 4.83
N GLY A 310 -0.80 -6.10 5.45
CA GLY A 310 -0.49 -5.10 6.47
C GLY A 310 0.15 -5.69 7.74
N GLU A 311 -0.14 -6.96 8.05
CA GLU A 311 0.40 -7.67 9.21
C GLU A 311 1.74 -8.37 8.94
N ARG A 312 2.21 -8.38 7.69
CA ARG A 312 3.50 -9.00 7.35
C ARG A 312 4.67 -8.20 7.89
N ILE A 313 5.65 -8.91 8.45
CA ILE A 313 6.91 -8.33 8.95
C ILE A 313 7.62 -7.52 7.85
N GLY A 314 7.61 -8.00 6.61
CA GLY A 314 8.22 -7.33 5.46
C GLY A 314 7.56 -6.02 5.04
N ASN A 315 6.31 -5.78 5.47
CA ASN A 315 5.53 -4.58 5.20
C ASN A 315 5.41 -3.65 6.43
N ALA A 316 5.90 -4.08 7.59
CA ALA A 316 5.82 -3.32 8.83
C ALA A 316 6.38 -1.91 8.67
N TRP A 317 5.64 -0.92 9.18
CA TRP A 317 5.93 0.51 9.12
C TRP A 317 5.99 1.11 7.70
N GLY A 318 5.70 0.33 6.65
CA GLY A 318 5.56 0.83 5.29
C GLY A 318 4.13 1.21 4.93
N PRO A 319 3.91 1.76 3.71
CA PRO A 319 2.59 2.20 3.28
C PRO A 319 1.56 1.07 3.29
N ILE A 320 1.99 -0.17 3.03
CA ILE A 320 1.14 -1.36 3.08
C ILE A 320 0.83 -1.80 4.53
N GLY A 321 1.71 -1.47 5.48
CA GLY A 321 1.59 -1.85 6.90
C GLY A 321 0.42 -1.19 7.65
N PHE A 322 -0.40 -0.37 6.99
CA PHE A 322 -1.56 0.31 7.57
C PHE A 322 -2.86 -0.14 6.88
N PRO A 323 -3.32 -1.39 7.13
CA PRO A 323 -4.42 -1.99 6.39
C PRO A 323 -5.75 -1.24 6.57
N THR A 324 -6.01 -0.71 7.77
CA THR A 324 -7.25 0.04 8.06
C THR A 324 -7.33 1.31 7.22
N ILE A 325 -6.21 1.99 6.93
CA ILE A 325 -6.23 3.19 6.08
C ILE A 325 -6.68 2.81 4.67
N TRP A 326 -6.07 1.77 4.08
CA TRP A 326 -6.44 1.30 2.74
C TRP A 326 -7.89 0.86 2.64
N ALA A 327 -8.35 0.04 3.59
CA ALA A 327 -9.71 -0.47 3.59
C ALA A 327 -10.76 0.61 3.91
N THR A 328 -10.44 1.60 4.75
CA THR A 328 -11.36 2.74 5.04
C THR A 328 -11.46 3.69 3.85
N SER A 329 -10.39 3.84 3.05
CA SER A 329 -10.42 4.65 1.83
C SER A 329 -11.46 4.15 0.81
N TRP A 330 -11.84 2.87 0.83
CA TRP A 330 -12.88 2.31 -0.05
C TRP A 330 -14.28 2.92 0.16
N ILE A 331 -14.50 3.56 1.31
CA ILE A 331 -15.77 4.24 1.61
C ILE A 331 -15.87 5.57 0.84
N PHE A 332 -14.72 6.23 0.64
CA PHE A 332 -14.65 7.60 0.10
C PHE A 332 -14.17 7.65 -1.34
N ILE A 333 -13.41 6.65 -1.75
CA ILE A 333 -12.80 6.55 -3.07
C ILE A 333 -13.17 5.16 -3.60
N PRO A 334 -13.57 5.05 -4.88
CA PRO A 334 -14.02 3.78 -5.41
C PRO A 334 -12.99 2.66 -5.20
N PHE A 335 -13.48 1.50 -4.76
CA PHE A 335 -12.66 0.34 -4.42
C PHE A 335 -11.81 -0.13 -5.62
N GLY A 336 -12.38 -0.06 -6.83
CA GLY A 336 -11.74 -0.35 -8.10
C GLY A 336 -10.65 0.62 -8.50
N PHE A 337 -10.52 1.77 -7.84
CA PHE A 337 -9.35 2.65 -7.96
C PHE A 337 -8.34 2.42 -6.84
N VAL A 338 -8.81 2.36 -5.59
CA VAL A 338 -7.93 2.23 -4.41
C VAL A 338 -7.17 0.90 -4.42
N GLN A 339 -7.82 -0.21 -4.80
CA GLN A 339 -7.18 -1.52 -4.80
C GLN A 339 -6.02 -1.63 -5.83
N PRO A 340 -6.16 -1.18 -7.09
CA PRO A 340 -5.01 -1.06 -7.99
C PRO A 340 -3.88 -0.19 -7.46
N VAL A 341 -4.21 0.94 -6.82
CA VAL A 341 -3.19 1.83 -6.22
C VAL A 341 -2.46 1.14 -5.06
N HIS A 342 -3.18 0.45 -4.18
CA HIS A 342 -2.60 -0.37 -3.12
C HIS A 342 -1.63 -1.42 -3.70
N ASN A 343 -2.08 -2.17 -4.71
CA ASN A 343 -1.29 -3.22 -5.36
C ASN A 343 -0.05 -2.65 -6.08
N LEU A 344 -0.18 -1.50 -6.73
CA LEU A 344 0.92 -0.79 -7.37
C LEU A 344 1.96 -0.33 -6.34
N ILE A 345 1.50 0.31 -5.25
CA ILE A 345 2.37 0.74 -4.14
C ILE A 345 3.08 -0.46 -3.51
N HIS A 346 2.41 -1.60 -3.42
CA HIS A 346 3.02 -2.84 -2.94
C HIS A 346 4.20 -3.24 -3.85
N VAL A 347 3.99 -3.39 -5.16
CA VAL A 347 5.07 -3.78 -6.10
C VAL A 347 6.21 -2.74 -6.16
N LEU A 348 5.88 -1.45 -6.01
CA LEU A 348 6.86 -0.37 -6.04
C LEU A 348 7.71 -0.30 -4.76
N PHE A 349 7.08 -0.43 -3.59
CA PHE A 349 7.70 -0.04 -2.32
C PHE A 349 7.83 -1.16 -1.29
N SER A 350 7.00 -2.22 -1.36
CA SER A 350 7.15 -3.36 -0.45
C SER A 350 8.49 -4.07 -0.67
N ARG A 351 9.07 -4.61 0.40
CA ARG A 351 10.19 -5.56 0.27
C ARG A 351 9.72 -6.82 -0.47
N LEU A 352 8.52 -7.29 -0.16
CA LEU A 352 7.92 -8.50 -0.75
C LEU A 352 7.62 -8.32 -2.23
N GLY A 353 7.25 -7.10 -2.65
CA GLY A 353 7.02 -6.76 -4.06
C GLY A 353 8.29 -6.62 -4.91
N ARG A 354 9.48 -6.58 -4.28
CA ARG A 354 10.77 -6.39 -4.96
C ARG A 354 11.61 -7.65 -5.09
N THR A 355 11.33 -8.68 -4.29
CA THR A 355 12.14 -9.89 -4.26
C THR A 355 11.83 -10.79 -5.46
N VAL A 356 12.88 -11.38 -6.03
CA VAL A 356 12.82 -12.35 -7.14
C VAL A 356 13.60 -13.60 -6.73
N GLY A 357 13.03 -14.78 -6.98
CA GLY A 357 13.70 -16.07 -6.85
C GLY A 357 13.63 -16.69 -5.47
N GLN A 358 13.97 -15.94 -4.41
CA GLN A 358 13.98 -16.48 -3.03
C GLN A 358 13.27 -15.54 -2.07
N VAL A 359 11.97 -15.77 -1.89
CA VAL A 359 11.13 -15.01 -0.95
C VAL A 359 11.46 -15.46 0.48
N ASP A 360 11.90 -14.52 1.31
CA ASP A 360 12.21 -14.78 2.72
C ASP A 360 10.93 -15.12 3.51
N ALA A 361 10.89 -16.32 4.08
CA ALA A 361 9.78 -16.80 4.89
C ALA A 361 9.55 -15.97 6.15
N ASN A 362 10.60 -15.35 6.71
CA ASN A 362 10.46 -14.43 7.82
C ASN A 362 9.80 -13.11 7.37
N ALA A 363 10.14 -12.60 6.19
CA ALA A 363 9.54 -11.38 5.66
C ALA A 363 8.04 -11.54 5.36
N ILE A 364 7.59 -12.73 4.95
CA ILE A 364 6.15 -12.99 4.76
C ILE A 364 5.43 -13.44 6.03
N SER A 365 6.16 -13.67 7.13
CA SER A 365 5.58 -14.05 8.42
C SER A 365 4.76 -12.90 9.03
N VAL A 366 3.92 -13.28 9.99
CA VAL A 366 2.83 -12.46 10.55
C VAL A 366 2.67 -12.79 12.04
N ASN A 367 1.96 -11.92 12.77
CA ASN A 367 1.59 -12.24 14.14
C ASN A 367 0.55 -13.39 14.16
N ALA A 368 0.97 -14.57 14.61
CA ALA A 368 0.16 -15.78 14.56
C ALA A 368 -1.16 -15.66 15.34
N LYS A 369 -1.17 -14.93 16.48
CA LYS A 369 -2.39 -14.69 17.27
C LYS A 369 -3.39 -13.82 16.53
N ARG A 370 -2.93 -12.68 15.98
CA ARG A 370 -3.79 -11.79 15.19
C ARG A 370 -4.34 -12.51 13.96
N MET A 371 -3.52 -13.30 13.27
CA MET A 371 -3.98 -14.06 12.11
C MET A 371 -4.98 -15.14 12.47
N ALA A 372 -4.77 -15.87 13.57
CA ALA A 372 -5.69 -16.90 14.02
C ALA A 372 -7.07 -16.34 14.42
N LEU A 373 -7.11 -15.08 14.90
CA LEU A 373 -8.33 -14.39 15.28
C LEU A 373 -9.00 -13.62 14.13
N LEU A 374 -8.28 -13.38 13.03
CA LEU A 374 -8.79 -12.60 11.89
C LEU A 374 -10.11 -13.15 11.30
N PRO A 375 -10.33 -14.47 11.15
CA PRO A 375 -11.62 -15.01 10.72
C PRO A 375 -12.81 -14.54 11.58
N VAL A 376 -12.64 -14.50 12.90
CA VAL A 376 -13.68 -14.07 13.83
C VAL A 376 -13.88 -12.57 13.74
N SER A 377 -12.79 -11.80 13.61
CA SER A 377 -12.85 -10.35 13.41
C SER A 377 -13.56 -9.96 12.11
N LEU A 378 -13.30 -10.67 11.00
CA LEU A 378 -14.01 -10.49 9.73
C LEU A 378 -15.48 -10.91 9.86
N ALA A 379 -15.78 -11.97 10.60
CA ALA A 379 -17.15 -12.38 10.83
C ALA A 379 -17.96 -11.30 11.57
N LEU A 380 -17.41 -10.76 12.66
CA LEU A 380 -18.07 -9.75 13.49
C LEU A 380 -18.07 -8.35 12.87
N GLY A 381 -17.01 -7.98 12.16
CA GLY A 381 -16.83 -6.65 11.59
C GLY A 381 -17.39 -6.47 10.18
N PHE A 382 -17.58 -7.56 9.43
CA PHE A 382 -18.02 -7.51 8.03
C PHE A 382 -19.18 -8.48 7.75
N ILE A 383 -18.98 -9.80 7.93
CA ILE A 383 -19.92 -10.82 7.42
C ILE A 383 -21.29 -10.72 8.10
N ILE A 384 -21.33 -10.72 9.43
CA ILE A 384 -22.60 -10.63 10.18
C ILE A 384 -23.30 -9.30 9.90
N PRO A 385 -22.62 -8.13 9.99
CA PRO A 385 -23.22 -6.86 9.58
C PRO A 385 -23.80 -6.87 8.16
N SER A 386 -23.10 -7.46 7.18
CA SER A 386 -23.60 -7.58 5.79
C SER A 386 -24.91 -8.37 5.73
N VAL A 387 -25.00 -9.49 6.46
CA VAL A 387 -26.24 -10.30 6.52
C VAL A 387 -27.37 -9.52 7.19
N VAL A 388 -27.10 -8.84 8.30
CA VAL A 388 -28.11 -8.07 9.05
C VAL A 388 -28.71 -6.95 8.20
N VAL A 389 -27.90 -6.23 7.43
CA VAL A 389 -28.38 -5.13 6.58
C VAL A 389 -29.26 -5.63 5.42
N CYS A 390 -29.09 -6.87 5.00
CA CYS A 390 -29.92 -7.51 3.97
C CYS A 390 -31.25 -8.09 4.49
N LEU A 391 -31.49 -8.07 5.81
CA LEU A 391 -32.77 -8.54 6.37
C LEU A 391 -33.94 -7.67 5.89
N PRO A 392 -35.12 -8.27 5.62
CA PRO A 392 -36.24 -7.56 5.02
C PRO A 392 -36.83 -6.50 5.96
N SER A 393 -37.27 -5.40 5.35
CA SER A 393 -37.98 -4.32 6.02
C SER A 393 -39.36 -4.13 5.39
N PRO A 394 -40.42 -3.95 6.21
CA PRO A 394 -40.39 -3.75 7.66
C PRO A 394 -40.50 -5.05 8.50
N GLU A 395 -40.57 -6.22 7.88
CA GLU A 395 -40.98 -7.48 8.52
C GLU A 395 -40.02 -7.94 9.61
N VAL A 396 -38.71 -7.79 9.39
CA VAL A 396 -37.66 -8.18 10.34
C VAL A 396 -36.99 -6.96 10.95
N LEU A 397 -36.67 -5.96 10.14
CA LEU A 397 -36.08 -4.70 10.59
C LEU A 397 -36.98 -3.53 10.21
N SER A 398 -37.22 -2.60 11.15
CA SER A 398 -37.83 -1.31 10.77
C SER A 398 -36.95 -0.57 9.75
N TYR A 399 -37.55 0.23 8.87
CA TYR A 399 -36.79 1.06 7.92
C TYR A 399 -35.76 1.95 8.60
N HIS A 400 -36.08 2.47 9.78
CA HIS A 400 -35.18 3.29 10.59
C HIS A 400 -33.96 2.49 11.09
N SER A 401 -34.20 1.31 11.65
CA SER A 401 -33.12 0.42 12.14
C SER A 401 -32.22 -0.03 10.99
N ARG A 402 -32.80 -0.37 9.84
CA ARG A 402 -32.05 -0.81 8.66
C ARG A 402 -31.13 0.27 8.11
N GLN A 403 -31.60 1.51 7.99
CA GLN A 403 -30.74 2.65 7.63
C GLN A 403 -29.61 2.85 8.64
N GLY A 404 -29.89 2.69 9.95
CA GLY A 404 -28.87 2.76 11.00
C GLY A 404 -27.79 1.67 10.89
N PHE A 405 -28.18 0.43 10.60
CA PHE A 405 -27.24 -0.66 10.36
C PHE A 405 -26.46 -0.45 9.06
N LEU A 406 -27.10 0.01 7.99
CA LEU A 406 -26.43 0.30 6.73
C LEU A 406 -25.40 1.43 6.87
N GLY A 407 -25.73 2.50 7.60
CA GLY A 407 -24.80 3.58 7.91
C GLY A 407 -23.62 3.10 8.77
N SER A 408 -23.88 2.22 9.74
CA SER A 408 -22.83 1.61 10.57
C SER A 408 -21.94 0.66 9.77
N TRP A 409 -22.53 -0.09 8.82
CA TRP A 409 -21.82 -1.02 7.94
C TRP A 409 -20.78 -0.33 7.06
N GLN A 410 -20.97 0.95 6.70
CA GLN A 410 -19.97 1.71 5.96
C GLN A 410 -18.59 1.66 6.65
N PHE A 411 -18.55 1.55 7.98
CA PHE A 411 -17.32 1.45 8.77
C PHE A 411 -16.84 0.01 9.00
N PHE A 412 -17.16 -0.94 8.12
CA PHE A 412 -16.81 -2.36 8.29
C PHE A 412 -15.29 -2.59 8.50
N ALA A 413 -14.43 -1.81 7.84
CA ALA A 413 -12.98 -1.93 7.96
C ALA A 413 -12.49 -1.53 9.36
N ILE A 414 -13.01 -0.41 9.88
CA ILE A 414 -12.74 0.06 11.24
C ILE A 414 -13.31 -0.94 12.26
N SER A 415 -14.54 -1.40 12.04
CA SER A 415 -15.20 -2.39 12.90
C SER A 415 -14.40 -3.70 12.97
N THR A 416 -13.87 -4.18 11.85
CA THR A 416 -12.99 -5.35 11.79
C THR A 416 -11.71 -5.12 12.61
N ALA A 417 -11.09 -3.94 12.50
CA ALA A 417 -9.90 -3.59 13.27
C ALA A 417 -10.18 -3.49 14.78
N VAL A 418 -11.34 -2.95 15.16
CA VAL A 418 -11.79 -2.87 16.56
C VAL A 418 -11.99 -4.28 17.13
N TRP A 419 -12.69 -5.17 16.41
CA TRP A 419 -12.85 -6.57 16.84
C TRP A 419 -11.52 -7.30 16.94
N GLN A 420 -10.61 -7.09 15.99
CA GLN A 420 -9.26 -7.65 16.05
C GLN A 420 -8.49 -7.18 17.31
N PHE A 421 -8.61 -5.90 17.67
CA PHE A 421 -8.02 -5.35 18.89
C PHE A 421 -8.62 -5.97 20.15
N ILE A 422 -9.96 -6.01 20.23
CA ILE A 422 -10.70 -6.58 21.37
C ILE A 422 -10.34 -8.05 21.56
N LEU A 423 -10.45 -8.86 20.51
CA LEU A 423 -10.20 -10.31 20.57
C LEU A 423 -8.74 -10.62 20.95
N THR A 424 -7.78 -9.84 20.44
CA THR A 424 -6.36 -10.05 20.79
C THR A 424 -6.09 -9.79 22.28
N ARG A 425 -6.89 -8.94 22.94
CA ARG A 425 -6.79 -8.64 24.38
C ARG A 425 -7.56 -9.64 25.23
N LEU A 426 -8.73 -10.08 24.79
CA LEU A 426 -9.59 -10.99 25.55
C LEU A 426 -9.14 -12.45 25.49
N ILE A 427 -8.60 -12.89 24.34
CA ILE A 427 -8.20 -14.29 24.15
C ILE A 427 -6.76 -14.50 24.63
N SER A 428 -6.57 -15.45 25.55
CA SER A 428 -5.25 -15.77 26.11
C SER A 428 -4.32 -16.45 25.10
N ASP A 429 -3.01 -16.28 25.28
CA ASP A 429 -2.00 -16.93 24.43
C ASP A 429 -2.02 -18.46 24.59
N ASN A 430 -2.45 -18.97 25.75
CA ASN A 430 -2.63 -20.41 25.97
C ASN A 430 -3.69 -21.00 25.04
N THR A 431 -4.81 -20.31 24.83
CA THR A 431 -5.85 -20.74 23.89
C THR A 431 -5.30 -20.78 22.45
N ILE A 432 -4.57 -19.74 22.06
CA ILE A 432 -3.96 -19.65 20.72
C ILE A 432 -2.89 -20.72 20.53
N ASN A 433 -2.06 -20.97 21.54
CA ASN A 433 -1.04 -22.02 21.52
C ASN A 433 -1.66 -23.41 21.39
N ARG A 434 -2.79 -23.68 22.04
CA ARG A 434 -3.53 -24.95 21.85
C ARG A 434 -4.07 -25.10 20.42
N LEU A 435 -4.63 -24.03 19.86
CA LEU A 435 -5.17 -24.03 18.50
C LEU A 435 -4.06 -24.26 17.44
N LEU A 436 -2.95 -23.55 17.58
CA LEU A 436 -1.86 -23.57 16.60
C LEU A 436 -0.86 -24.71 16.84
N GLY A 437 -0.76 -25.22 18.06
CA GLY A 437 0.15 -26.32 18.44
C GLY A 437 1.11 -25.86 19.54
N ILE A 438 1.13 -26.60 20.65
CA ILE A 438 2.02 -26.33 21.79
C ILE A 438 3.44 -26.75 21.40
N GLY A 439 4.44 -25.92 21.72
CA GLY A 439 5.85 -26.18 21.40
C GLY A 439 6.25 -25.91 19.94
N GLU A 440 5.29 -25.59 19.06
CA GLU A 440 5.59 -25.25 17.66
C GLU A 440 6.37 -23.93 17.53
N SER A 441 7.25 -23.86 16.51
CA SER A 441 8.02 -22.66 16.23
C SER A 441 7.10 -21.47 15.87
N PRO A 442 7.51 -20.21 16.14
CA PRO A 442 6.71 -19.04 15.78
C PRO A 442 6.33 -19.00 14.28
N GLN A 443 7.25 -19.40 13.42
CA GLN A 443 7.04 -19.45 11.97
C GLN A 443 6.00 -20.51 11.57
N ARG A 444 6.05 -21.71 12.18
CA ARG A 444 5.07 -22.77 11.91
C ARG A 444 3.67 -22.40 12.42
N LYS A 445 3.59 -21.71 13.56
CA LYS A 445 2.33 -21.12 14.06
C LYS A 445 1.78 -20.06 13.10
N ALA A 446 2.63 -19.17 12.57
CA ALA A 446 2.23 -18.16 11.60
C ALA A 446 1.72 -18.79 10.29
N ALA A 447 2.44 -19.79 9.75
CA ALA A 447 2.04 -20.51 8.55
C ALA A 447 0.69 -21.23 8.73
N LYS A 448 0.48 -21.90 9.87
CA LYS A 448 -0.81 -22.57 10.19
C LYS A 448 -1.94 -21.55 10.35
N ALA A 449 -1.70 -20.42 11.03
CA ALA A 449 -2.68 -19.37 11.18
C ALA A 449 -3.10 -18.79 9.83
N LEU A 450 -2.13 -18.42 8.97
CA LEU A 450 -2.38 -17.94 7.60
C LEU A 450 -3.21 -18.94 6.79
N ARG A 451 -2.80 -20.22 6.77
CA ARG A 451 -3.52 -21.27 6.04
C ARG A 451 -4.98 -21.38 6.45
N ASN A 452 -5.24 -21.35 7.76
CA ASN A 452 -6.61 -21.42 8.29
C ASN A 452 -7.43 -20.19 7.89
N THR A 453 -6.82 -19.00 7.98
CA THR A 453 -7.46 -17.74 7.60
C THR A 453 -7.78 -17.67 6.12
N TYR A 454 -6.84 -18.03 5.24
CA TYR A 454 -7.11 -18.12 3.80
C TYR A 454 -8.24 -19.10 3.50
N ARG A 455 -8.23 -20.29 4.11
CA ARG A 455 -9.28 -21.30 3.90
C ARG A 455 -10.65 -20.76 4.32
N PHE A 456 -10.74 -20.12 5.49
CA PHE A 456 -11.99 -19.54 5.96
C PHE A 456 -12.54 -18.51 4.95
N VAL A 457 -11.71 -17.56 4.53
CA VAL A 457 -12.15 -16.51 3.62
C VAL A 457 -12.51 -17.08 2.24
N LEU A 458 -11.72 -18.01 1.70
CA LEU A 458 -12.02 -18.67 0.43
C LEU A 458 -13.32 -19.49 0.48
N VAL A 459 -13.65 -20.13 1.61
CA VAL A 459 -14.93 -20.83 1.76
C VAL A 459 -16.10 -19.85 1.70
N VAL A 460 -16.02 -18.74 2.43
CA VAL A 460 -17.09 -17.73 2.44
C VAL A 460 -17.22 -17.05 1.08
N THR A 461 -16.11 -16.63 0.47
CA THR A 461 -16.10 -16.02 -0.86
C THR A 461 -16.58 -17.00 -1.92
N GLY A 462 -16.10 -18.25 -1.90
CA GLY A 462 -16.53 -19.31 -2.81
C GLY A 462 -18.03 -19.59 -2.70
N PHE A 463 -18.55 -19.69 -1.48
CA PHE A 463 -19.99 -19.85 -1.25
C PHE A 463 -20.81 -18.71 -1.86
N SER A 464 -20.43 -17.45 -1.59
CA SER A 464 -21.13 -16.29 -2.18
C SER A 464 -20.99 -16.22 -3.70
N HIS A 465 -19.85 -16.64 -4.25
CA HIS A 465 -19.61 -16.66 -5.69
C HIS A 465 -20.46 -17.72 -6.39
N SER A 466 -20.36 -18.97 -5.93
CA SER A 466 -21.12 -20.09 -6.48
C SER A 466 -22.62 -19.87 -6.35
N LEU A 467 -23.11 -19.40 -5.19
CA LEU A 467 -24.52 -19.12 -4.98
C LEU A 467 -25.09 -18.17 -6.04
N ILE A 468 -24.39 -17.06 -6.33
CA ILE A 468 -24.87 -16.08 -7.31
C ILE A 468 -24.75 -16.61 -8.73
N LEU A 469 -23.66 -17.32 -9.06
CA LEU A 469 -23.52 -17.95 -10.37
C LEU A 469 -24.61 -19.00 -10.63
N ASP A 470 -24.88 -19.87 -9.66
CA ASP A 470 -25.90 -20.91 -9.76
C ASP A 470 -27.29 -20.27 -9.96
N VAL A 471 -27.60 -19.20 -9.23
CA VAL A 471 -28.86 -18.45 -9.40
C VAL A 471 -28.99 -17.90 -10.82
N VAL A 472 -28.00 -17.15 -11.32
CA VAL A 472 -28.14 -16.50 -12.65
C VAL A 472 -28.09 -17.51 -13.80
N LEU A 473 -27.31 -18.59 -13.66
CA LEU A 473 -27.22 -19.65 -14.67
C LEU A 473 -28.48 -20.50 -14.70
N TYR A 474 -29.09 -20.76 -13.55
CA TYR A 474 -30.38 -21.43 -13.48
C TYR A 474 -31.46 -20.63 -14.21
N HIS A 475 -31.55 -19.31 -13.98
CA HIS A 475 -32.53 -18.45 -14.66
C HIS A 475 -32.27 -18.37 -16.17
N ALA A 476 -31.00 -18.24 -16.60
CA ALA A 476 -30.65 -18.31 -18.02
C ALA A 476 -31.05 -19.64 -18.67
N PHE A 477 -30.85 -20.75 -17.97
CA PHE A 477 -31.24 -22.07 -18.45
C PHE A 477 -32.77 -22.17 -18.60
N ILE A 478 -33.55 -21.79 -17.59
CA ILE A 478 -35.02 -21.80 -17.66
C ILE A 478 -35.54 -20.92 -18.81
N GLN A 479 -34.99 -19.71 -18.97
CA GLN A 479 -35.38 -18.79 -20.04
C GLN A 479 -35.13 -19.39 -21.45
N SER A 480 -34.12 -20.24 -21.60
CA SER A 480 -33.85 -20.92 -22.88
C SER A 480 -34.92 -21.94 -23.29
N TYR A 481 -35.66 -22.52 -22.32
CA TYR A 481 -36.76 -23.46 -22.58
C TYR A 481 -38.13 -22.79 -22.58
N SER A 482 -38.29 -21.66 -21.88
CA SER A 482 -39.54 -20.91 -21.78
C SER A 482 -39.27 -19.41 -21.93
N PRO A 483 -39.16 -18.89 -23.17
CA PRO A 483 -38.91 -17.49 -23.42
C PRO A 483 -40.19 -16.66 -23.16
N SER A 484 -40.46 -16.36 -21.89
CA SER A 484 -41.26 -15.19 -21.50
C SER A 484 -40.35 -13.97 -21.32
N THR A 485 -40.96 -12.78 -21.19
CA THR A 485 -40.33 -11.46 -20.99
C THR A 485 -38.98 -11.48 -20.29
N VAL A 486 -38.06 -10.59 -20.72
CA VAL A 486 -36.69 -10.38 -20.19
C VAL A 486 -36.63 -10.68 -18.69
N ASP A 487 -35.97 -11.79 -18.33
CA ASP A 487 -35.77 -12.18 -16.94
C ASP A 487 -34.71 -11.24 -16.33
N PRO A 488 -35.05 -10.42 -15.31
CA PRO A 488 -34.09 -9.53 -14.64
C PRO A 488 -32.89 -10.28 -14.03
N LEU A 489 -33.00 -11.60 -13.86
CA LEU A 489 -31.96 -12.47 -13.31
C LEU A 489 -31.00 -13.05 -14.36
N HIS A 490 -31.14 -12.65 -15.63
CA HIS A 490 -30.22 -13.05 -16.69
C HIS A 490 -28.78 -12.60 -16.38
N PRO A 491 -27.74 -13.44 -16.57
CA PRO A 491 -26.35 -13.13 -16.19
C PRO A 491 -25.82 -11.83 -16.78
N LEU A 492 -26.21 -11.48 -18.01
CA LEU A 492 -25.79 -10.22 -18.63
C LEU A 492 -26.38 -9.01 -17.91
N LEU A 493 -27.58 -9.07 -17.36
CA LEU A 493 -28.14 -7.94 -16.59
C LEU A 493 -27.39 -7.77 -15.26
N VAL A 494 -27.00 -8.87 -14.63
CA VAL A 494 -26.28 -8.86 -13.34
C VAL A 494 -24.81 -8.48 -13.49
N PHE A 495 -24.15 -8.87 -14.59
CA PHE A 495 -22.68 -8.75 -14.72
C PHE A 495 -22.21 -7.84 -15.87
N GLN A 496 -23.07 -7.38 -16.78
CA GLN A 496 -22.63 -6.50 -17.87
C GLN A 496 -22.79 -5.02 -17.48
N PRO A 497 -21.69 -4.25 -17.39
CA PRO A 497 -21.75 -2.83 -17.11
C PRO A 497 -22.16 -2.01 -18.34
N ILE A 498 -22.57 -0.77 -18.07
CA ILE A 498 -22.80 0.21 -19.12
C ILE A 498 -21.47 0.45 -19.84
N SER A 499 -21.49 0.51 -21.17
CA SER A 499 -20.29 0.81 -21.96
C SER A 499 -19.60 2.09 -21.46
N PRO A 500 -18.25 2.11 -21.33
CA PRO A 500 -17.52 3.29 -20.85
C PRO A 500 -17.58 4.46 -21.85
N PHE A 501 -18.05 4.20 -23.07
CA PHE A 501 -18.26 5.17 -24.13
C PHE A 501 -19.72 5.66 -24.25
N SER A 502 -20.62 5.18 -23.38
CA SER A 502 -22.02 5.61 -23.40
C SER A 502 -22.15 7.10 -23.11
N ASN A 503 -23.10 7.73 -23.79
CA ASN A 503 -23.56 9.10 -23.53
C ASN A 503 -25.06 9.15 -23.21
N GLU A 504 -25.71 7.99 -23.11
CA GLU A 504 -27.14 7.88 -22.82
C GLU A 504 -27.40 8.26 -21.36
N LYS A 505 -28.26 9.25 -21.15
CA LYS A 505 -28.68 9.65 -19.80
C LYS A 505 -29.61 8.59 -19.23
N LEU A 506 -29.35 8.19 -18.00
CA LEU A 506 -30.19 7.20 -17.31
C LEU A 506 -31.48 7.85 -16.83
N GLU A 507 -32.57 7.08 -16.88
CA GLU A 507 -33.85 7.44 -16.28
C GLU A 507 -33.93 6.99 -14.80
N ALA A 508 -33.13 5.98 -14.45
CA ALA A 508 -33.13 5.31 -13.15
C ALA A 508 -31.69 5.17 -12.63
N PHE A 509 -31.45 5.53 -11.36
CA PHE A 509 -30.11 5.62 -10.79
C PHE A 509 -29.52 4.25 -10.43
N GLU A 510 -30.36 3.25 -10.20
CA GLU A 510 -30.02 1.87 -9.84
C GLU A 510 -29.15 1.21 -10.91
N ARG A 511 -29.49 1.41 -12.18
CA ARG A 511 -28.68 0.92 -13.31
C ARG A 511 -27.29 1.55 -13.33
N GLY A 512 -27.21 2.82 -12.93
CA GLY A 512 -25.94 3.53 -12.75
C GLY A 512 -25.13 2.98 -11.58
N ILE A 513 -25.77 2.74 -10.43
CA ILE A 513 -25.13 2.14 -9.26
C ILE A 513 -24.60 0.74 -9.59
N LEU A 514 -25.39 -0.10 -10.26
CA LEU A 514 -24.98 -1.43 -10.70
C LEU A 514 -23.73 -1.37 -11.57
N SER A 515 -23.76 -0.54 -12.61
CA SER A 515 -22.62 -0.34 -13.51
C SER A 515 -21.38 0.16 -12.78
N LEU A 516 -21.54 1.06 -11.81
CA LEU A 516 -20.45 1.57 -11.00
C LEU A 516 -19.82 0.45 -10.18
N LEU A 517 -20.62 -0.32 -9.42
CA LEU A 517 -20.15 -1.42 -8.58
C LEU A 517 -19.54 -2.57 -9.39
N GLN A 518 -20.05 -2.82 -10.60
CA GLN A 518 -19.46 -3.77 -11.56
C GLN A 518 -18.04 -3.36 -11.93
N TYR A 519 -17.84 -2.12 -12.40
CA TYR A 519 -16.50 -1.63 -12.68
C TYR A 519 -15.62 -1.63 -11.44
N ASP A 520 -16.15 -1.20 -10.29
CA ASP A 520 -15.41 -1.18 -9.02
C ASP A 520 -14.84 -2.56 -8.69
N THR A 521 -15.66 -3.60 -8.81
CA THR A 521 -15.28 -4.99 -8.55
C THR A 521 -14.31 -5.52 -9.60
N TYR A 522 -14.50 -5.19 -10.88
CA TYR A 522 -13.67 -5.71 -11.97
C TYR A 522 -12.26 -5.13 -11.95
N PHE A 523 -12.11 -3.82 -11.76
CA PHE A 523 -10.80 -3.20 -11.64
C PHE A 523 -10.05 -3.66 -10.39
N ALA A 524 -10.76 -3.79 -9.26
CA ALA A 524 -10.16 -4.33 -8.04
C ALA A 524 -9.72 -5.79 -8.21
N GLY A 525 -10.57 -6.65 -8.77
CA GLY A 525 -10.27 -8.06 -9.02
C GLY A 525 -9.12 -8.26 -10.01
N ALA A 526 -9.15 -7.57 -11.16
CA ALA A 526 -8.11 -7.67 -12.18
C ALA A 526 -6.74 -7.23 -11.65
N SER A 527 -6.70 -6.12 -10.89
CA SER A 527 -5.45 -5.64 -10.28
C SER A 527 -4.92 -6.61 -9.22
N SER A 528 -5.79 -7.12 -8.34
CA SER A 528 -5.40 -8.04 -7.27
C SER A 528 -4.91 -9.37 -7.82
N LEU A 529 -5.55 -9.90 -8.85
CA LEU A 529 -5.13 -11.14 -9.49
C LEU A 529 -3.79 -10.96 -10.21
N THR A 530 -3.62 -9.87 -10.96
CA THR A 530 -2.33 -9.51 -11.60
C THR A 530 -1.21 -9.42 -10.57
N TRP A 531 -1.45 -8.71 -9.47
CA TRP A 531 -0.52 -8.56 -8.37
C TRP A 531 -0.17 -9.90 -7.71
N ALA A 532 -1.17 -10.73 -7.41
CA ALA A 532 -0.96 -12.02 -6.78
C ALA A 532 -0.16 -12.99 -7.68
N LEU A 533 -0.46 -13.02 -8.99
CA LEU A 533 0.27 -13.84 -9.96
C LEU A 533 1.73 -13.41 -10.08
N TYR A 534 2.00 -12.09 -10.09
CA TYR A 534 3.37 -11.58 -10.04
C TYR A 534 4.10 -12.07 -8.78
N LEU A 535 3.52 -11.89 -7.59
CA LEU A 535 4.15 -12.33 -6.34
C LEU A 535 4.32 -13.85 -6.26
N TYR A 536 3.40 -14.62 -6.83
CA TYR A 536 3.54 -16.06 -6.95
C TYR A 536 4.70 -16.43 -7.88
N SER A 537 4.81 -15.77 -9.05
CA SER A 537 5.92 -16.00 -9.98
C SER A 537 7.29 -15.63 -9.38
N SER A 538 7.35 -14.61 -8.52
CA SER A 538 8.56 -14.27 -7.76
C SER A 538 8.98 -15.37 -6.77
N ALA A 539 8.02 -16.07 -6.16
CA ALA A 539 8.27 -17.18 -5.24
C ALA A 539 8.53 -18.52 -5.96
N ARG A 540 8.01 -18.68 -7.18
CA ARG A 540 8.14 -19.87 -8.01
C ARG A 540 8.60 -19.47 -9.42
N PRO A 541 9.89 -19.12 -9.59
CA PRO A 541 10.42 -18.58 -10.85
C PRO A 541 10.34 -19.57 -12.03
N ASP A 542 10.25 -20.88 -11.74
CA ASP A 542 10.12 -21.92 -12.76
C ASP A 542 8.68 -22.07 -13.29
N THR A 543 7.73 -21.26 -12.80
CA THR A 543 6.34 -21.30 -13.28
C THR A 543 6.25 -20.71 -14.68
N THR A 544 5.62 -21.44 -15.61
CA THR A 544 5.37 -20.96 -16.97
C THR A 544 4.17 -20.00 -17.03
N PHE A 545 4.13 -19.15 -18.06
CA PHE A 545 2.98 -18.26 -18.30
C PHE A 545 1.66 -19.05 -18.45
N ALA A 546 1.67 -20.17 -19.16
CA ALA A 546 0.50 -21.04 -19.33
C ALA A 546 -0.01 -21.58 -17.98
N SER A 547 0.89 -21.95 -17.07
CA SER A 547 0.52 -22.39 -15.72
C SER A 547 -0.12 -21.26 -14.90
N LEU A 548 0.41 -20.04 -15.00
CA LEU A 548 -0.18 -18.87 -14.35
C LEU A 548 -1.59 -18.56 -14.88
N VAL A 549 -1.78 -18.57 -16.21
CA VAL A 549 -3.09 -18.34 -16.84
C VAL A 549 -4.07 -19.45 -16.46
N GLY A 550 -3.65 -20.72 -16.49
CA GLY A 550 -4.48 -21.85 -16.07
C GLY A 550 -4.91 -21.73 -14.60
N LYS A 551 -4.00 -21.34 -13.71
CA LYS A 551 -4.28 -21.10 -12.29
C LYS A 551 -5.24 -19.92 -12.09
N ALA A 552 -4.98 -18.80 -12.76
CA ALA A 552 -5.83 -17.62 -12.72
C ALA A 552 -7.27 -17.94 -13.16
N THR A 553 -7.40 -18.70 -14.25
CA THR A 553 -8.69 -19.13 -14.80
C THR A 553 -9.42 -20.05 -13.82
N LEU A 554 -8.75 -21.12 -13.36
CA LEU A 554 -9.34 -22.08 -12.43
C LEU A 554 -9.85 -21.41 -11.15
N PHE A 555 -9.03 -20.57 -10.52
CA PHE A 555 -9.44 -19.93 -9.28
C PHE A 555 -10.48 -18.82 -9.49
N THR A 556 -10.49 -18.15 -10.65
CA THR A 556 -11.55 -17.17 -10.95
C THR A 556 -12.91 -17.85 -11.11
N VAL A 557 -12.95 -19.04 -11.72
CA VAL A 557 -14.18 -19.84 -11.84
C VAL A 557 -14.67 -20.34 -10.47
N LEU A 558 -13.76 -20.63 -9.55
CA LEU A 558 -14.13 -21.18 -8.23
C LEU A 558 -14.50 -20.09 -7.21
N PHE A 559 -13.88 -18.92 -7.28
CA PHE A 559 -13.94 -17.92 -6.21
C PHE A 559 -14.20 -16.48 -6.70
N GLY A 560 -14.36 -16.25 -8.00
CA GLY A 560 -14.28 -14.92 -8.60
C GLY A 560 -12.86 -14.33 -8.57
N PRO A 561 -12.62 -13.16 -9.18
CA PRO A 561 -11.27 -12.64 -9.42
C PRO A 561 -10.53 -12.20 -8.14
N CYS A 562 -11.22 -11.61 -7.15
CA CYS A 562 -10.59 -11.25 -5.87
C CYS A 562 -10.31 -12.51 -5.03
N GLY A 563 -11.25 -13.47 -5.03
CA GLY A 563 -11.03 -14.77 -4.40
C GLY A 563 -9.89 -15.55 -5.06
N ALA A 564 -9.74 -15.43 -6.38
CA ALA A 564 -8.62 -16.01 -7.11
C ALA A 564 -7.28 -15.42 -6.69
N ALA A 565 -7.21 -14.09 -6.55
CA ALA A 565 -6.01 -13.43 -6.01
C ALA A 565 -5.66 -13.98 -4.61
N LEU A 566 -6.66 -14.14 -3.73
CA LEU A 566 -6.47 -14.70 -2.40
C LEU A 566 -5.99 -16.16 -2.43
N ALA A 567 -6.52 -16.98 -3.34
CA ALA A 567 -6.11 -18.38 -3.53
C ALA A 567 -4.66 -18.49 -4.03
N VAL A 568 -4.27 -17.65 -4.99
CA VAL A 568 -2.87 -17.57 -5.48
C VAL A 568 -1.93 -17.16 -4.34
N MET A 569 -2.34 -16.20 -3.50
CA MET A 569 -1.57 -15.76 -2.33
C MET A 569 -1.42 -16.86 -1.27
N LYS A 570 -2.49 -17.63 -1.03
CA LYS A 570 -2.44 -18.82 -0.16
C LYS A 570 -1.39 -19.81 -0.65
N GLU A 571 -1.42 -20.17 -1.93
CA GLU A 571 -0.46 -21.13 -2.48
C GLU A 571 0.98 -20.60 -2.47
N ARG A 572 1.17 -19.31 -2.74
CA ARG A 572 2.49 -18.66 -2.60
C ARG A 572 3.02 -18.83 -1.18
N ASP A 573 2.21 -18.52 -0.18
CA ASP A 573 2.64 -18.59 1.22
C ASP A 573 2.94 -20.04 1.64
N GLU A 574 2.08 -21.00 1.28
CA GLU A 574 2.31 -22.42 1.55
C GLU A 574 3.61 -22.91 0.91
N ALA A 575 3.89 -22.47 -0.33
CA ALA A 575 5.13 -22.77 -1.03
C ALA A 575 6.37 -22.23 -0.29
N VAL A 576 6.35 -20.95 0.10
CA VAL A 576 7.50 -20.30 0.75
C VAL A 576 7.78 -20.91 2.12
N PHE A 577 6.75 -21.21 2.92
CA PHE A 577 6.94 -21.85 4.22
C PHE A 577 7.46 -23.30 4.08
N ALA A 578 6.97 -24.07 3.11
CA ALA A 578 7.43 -25.43 2.87
C ALA A 578 8.90 -25.49 2.44
N ASP A 579 9.35 -24.53 1.63
CA ASP A 579 10.76 -24.47 1.20
C ASP A 579 11.68 -24.08 2.38
N SER A 580 11.23 -23.21 3.29
CA SER A 580 11.96 -22.91 4.53
C SER A 580 12.14 -24.14 5.40
N GLU A 581 11.07 -24.91 5.64
CA GLU A 581 11.13 -26.13 6.47
C GLU A 581 12.10 -27.17 5.91
N LYS A 582 12.19 -27.31 4.58
CA LYS A 582 13.15 -28.22 3.93
C LYS A 582 14.60 -27.77 4.09
N ASN A 583 14.86 -26.47 4.07
CA ASN A 583 16.21 -25.92 4.23
C ASN A 583 16.71 -26.01 5.68
N ASP A 584 15.79 -25.98 6.65
CA ASP A 584 16.09 -26.10 8.09
C ASP A 584 16.22 -27.56 8.55
N ALA A 585 15.79 -28.54 7.74
CA ALA A 585 15.94 -29.96 8.06
C ALA A 585 17.43 -30.37 8.00
N PRO A 586 17.96 -31.12 8.99
CA PRO A 586 19.36 -31.54 8.98
C PRO A 586 19.63 -32.39 7.73
N LYS A 587 20.56 -31.95 6.89
CA LYS A 587 21.05 -32.74 5.77
C LYS A 587 21.63 -34.03 6.35
N LYS A 588 20.99 -35.17 6.06
CA LYS A 588 21.60 -36.48 6.33
C LYS A 588 22.91 -36.52 5.55
N GLN A 589 24.04 -36.43 6.26
CA GLN A 589 25.34 -36.82 5.71
C GLN A 589 25.26 -38.32 5.48
N ASN A 590 25.22 -38.72 4.20
CA ASN A 590 25.52 -40.08 3.79
C ASN A 590 27.03 -40.22 3.62
#